data_AF-M6GGS5-F1
#
_entry.id   AF-M6GGS5-F1
#
_cell.length_a   1.000
_cell.length_b   1.000
_cell.length_c   1.000
_cell.angle_alpha   90.00
_cell.angle_beta   90.00
_cell.angle_gamma   90.00
#
_symmetry.space_group_name_H-M   'P 1'
#
loop_
_entity.id
_entity.type
_entity.pdbx_description
1 polymer ?
#
loop_
_entity_poly.entity_id
_entity_poly.type
_entity_poly.pdbx_seq_one_letter_code
_entity_poly.pdbx_strand_id
1 'polypeptide(L)'
;MEHGFLGLEEDFSKSPVTVDEFFNLPIYHIYRVKNAELPTILKGADAILFDVQDMGMRCYTYLTVLKRIMDGIPDPTNTRLIVLDHVNPALYLKGRGEMIDKRFLNFAGEFPSLFLEV
;
A
#
# COMPACT_ATOMS: atom_id res chain seq x y z
N MET A 1 0.68 0.95 7.67
CA MET A 1 0.72 2.03 6.65
C MET A 1 1.76 3.05 7.08
N GLU A 2 1.87 4.20 6.39
CA GLU A 2 2.79 5.29 6.77
C GLU A 2 2.63 5.69 8.24
N HIS A 3 1.40 5.69 8.74
CA HIS A 3 1.02 6.08 10.10
C HIS A 3 0.53 4.89 10.96
N GLY A 4 1.01 3.67 10.67
CA GLY A 4 0.54 2.46 11.36
C GLY A 4 -0.85 2.02 10.92
N PHE A 5 -1.46 1.07 11.65
CA PHE A 5 -2.84 0.60 11.40
C PHE A 5 -3.88 1.46 12.12
N LEU A 6 -3.58 1.87 13.36
CA LEU A 6 -4.48 2.68 14.20
C LEU A 6 -4.30 4.20 14.04
N GLY A 7 -3.35 4.65 13.21
CA GLY A 7 -3.03 6.07 13.09
C GLY A 7 -2.32 6.67 14.32
N LEU A 8 -1.99 5.85 15.32
CA LEU A 8 -1.34 6.27 16.58
C LEU A 8 0.19 6.29 16.50
N GLU A 9 0.75 5.79 15.40
CA GLU A 9 2.18 5.73 15.17
C GLU A 9 2.58 6.86 14.22
N GLU A 10 2.99 8.00 14.77
CA GLU A 10 3.62 9.07 13.96
C GLU A 10 5.06 8.73 13.59
N ASP A 11 5.72 7.94 14.43
CA ASP A 11 7.06 7.42 14.21
C ASP A 11 6.96 5.94 13.85
N PHE A 12 7.64 5.52 12.78
CA PHE A 12 7.71 4.12 12.39
C PHE A 12 8.10 3.27 13.61
N SER A 13 7.18 2.46 14.13
CA SER A 13 7.50 1.45 15.16
C SER A 13 8.83 0.77 14.80
N LYS A 14 9.75 0.67 15.77
CA LYS A 14 11.07 0.05 15.54
C LYS A 14 10.93 -1.41 15.10
N SER A 15 9.83 -2.05 15.48
CA SER A 15 9.54 -3.43 15.12
C SER A 15 8.81 -3.48 13.77
N PRO A 16 9.17 -4.39 12.85
CA PRO A 16 8.44 -4.60 11.60
C PRO A 16 7.09 -5.28 11.81
N VAL A 17 6.86 -5.85 12.99
CA VAL A 17 5.61 -6.52 13.38
C VAL A 17 5.29 -6.22 14.84
N THR A 18 4.02 -5.95 15.10
CA THR A 18 3.43 -5.86 16.43
C THR A 18 2.26 -6.84 16.52
N VAL A 19 1.70 -7.06 17.70
CA VAL A 19 0.53 -7.93 17.88
C VAL A 19 -0.59 -7.06 18.44
N ASP A 20 -1.74 -7.11 17.80
CA ASP A 20 -2.95 -6.46 18.30
C ASP A 20 -3.39 -7.11 19.62
N GLU A 21 -3.58 -6.30 20.67
CA GLU A 21 -3.91 -6.83 22.00
C GLU A 21 -5.33 -7.43 22.09
N PHE A 22 -6.25 -6.98 21.24
CA PHE A 22 -7.66 -7.39 21.30
C PHE A 22 -7.92 -8.68 20.49
N PHE A 23 -7.42 -8.73 19.26
CA PHE A 23 -7.59 -9.84 18.33
C PHE A 23 -6.46 -10.86 18.40
N ASN A 24 -5.32 -10.52 19.04
CA ASN A 24 -4.11 -11.35 19.10
C ASN A 24 -3.60 -11.74 17.69
N LEU A 25 -3.69 -10.79 16.75
CA LEU A 25 -3.27 -10.94 15.36
C LEU A 25 -2.03 -10.09 15.08
N PRO A 26 -1.13 -10.55 14.20
CA PRO A 26 0.04 -9.77 13.82
C PRO A 26 -0.34 -8.55 12.98
N ILE A 27 0.19 -7.39 13.34
CA ILE A 27 0.12 -6.15 12.57
C ILE A 27 1.50 -5.93 11.95
N TYR A 28 1.58 -5.98 10.62
CA TYR A 28 2.82 -5.75 9.89
C TYR A 28 2.98 -4.29 9.46
N HIS A 29 4.12 -3.68 9.79
CA HIS A 29 4.45 -2.33 9.32
C HIS A 29 5.02 -2.41 7.91
N ILE A 30 4.15 -2.30 6.90
CA ILE A 30 4.47 -2.53 5.48
C ILE A 30 5.66 -1.73 4.92
N TYR A 31 5.98 -0.57 5.52
CA TYR A 31 7.16 0.24 5.18
C TYR A 31 8.49 -0.40 5.63
N ARG A 32 8.45 -1.26 6.65
CA ARG A 32 9.62 -2.00 7.17
C ARG A 32 9.70 -3.41 6.59
N VAL A 33 8.59 -3.97 6.14
CA VAL A 33 8.54 -5.26 5.43
C VAL A 33 9.23 -5.12 4.08
N LYS A 34 10.15 -6.03 3.76
CA LYS A 34 10.81 -6.10 2.46
C LYS A 34 9.96 -6.86 1.45
N ASN A 35 10.11 -6.56 0.15
CA ASN A 35 9.36 -7.26 -0.90
C ASN A 35 9.57 -8.79 -0.86
N ALA A 36 10.78 -9.24 -0.52
CA ALA A 36 11.10 -10.66 -0.41
C ALA A 36 10.41 -11.36 0.78
N GLU A 37 9.90 -10.61 1.76
CA GLU A 37 9.19 -11.15 2.93
C GLU A 37 7.69 -11.29 2.67
N LEU A 38 7.13 -10.51 1.72
CA LEU A 38 5.69 -10.50 1.41
C LEU A 38 5.14 -11.87 1.02
N PRO A 39 5.79 -12.68 0.17
CA PRO A 39 5.27 -14.02 -0.15
C PRO A 39 5.11 -14.92 1.08
N THR A 40 5.99 -14.76 2.07
CA THR A 40 5.89 -15.52 3.33
C THR A 40 4.76 -15.01 4.19
N ILE A 41 4.59 -13.68 4.29
CA ILE A 41 3.53 -13.04 5.07
C ILE A 41 2.14 -13.33 4.49
N LEU A 42 2.02 -13.30 3.16
CA LEU A 42 0.75 -13.50 2.44
C LEU A 42 0.43 -14.99 2.21
N LYS A 43 1.30 -15.90 2.64
CA LYS A 43 1.13 -17.33 2.41
C LYS A 43 -0.10 -17.86 3.14
N GLY A 44 -0.96 -18.57 2.41
CA GLY A 44 -2.14 -19.21 2.97
C GLY A 44 -3.35 -18.28 3.16
N ALA A 45 -3.27 -17.03 2.68
CA ALA A 45 -4.44 -16.16 2.62
C ALA A 45 -5.37 -16.60 1.48
N ASP A 46 -6.63 -16.92 1.80
CA ASP A 46 -7.67 -17.15 0.78
C ASP A 46 -8.12 -15.83 0.14
N ALA A 47 -8.08 -14.74 0.91
CA ALA A 47 -8.40 -13.40 0.47
C ALA A 47 -7.53 -12.35 1.15
N ILE A 48 -7.21 -11.29 0.42
CA ILE A 48 -6.52 -10.09 0.89
C ILE A 48 -7.43 -8.91 0.61
N LEU A 49 -7.71 -8.12 1.64
CA LEU A 49 -8.51 -6.92 1.53
C LEU A 49 -7.60 -5.69 1.54
N PHE A 50 -7.77 -4.82 0.56
CA PHE A 50 -7.12 -3.51 0.53
C PHE A 50 -8.19 -2.44 0.68
N ASP A 51 -8.24 -1.82 1.85
CA ASP A 51 -9.25 -0.83 2.24
C ASP A 51 -8.55 0.42 2.77
N VAL A 52 -8.21 1.32 1.86
CA VAL A 52 -7.45 2.53 2.17
C VAL A 52 -7.92 3.66 1.27
N GLN A 53 -8.26 4.79 1.88
CA GLN A 53 -8.51 6.03 1.16
C GLN A 53 -7.19 6.65 0.67
N ASP A 54 -7.00 6.73 -0.65
CA ASP A 54 -5.92 7.47 -1.29
C ASP A 54 -6.33 8.92 -1.62
N MET A 55 -5.37 9.79 -1.91
CA MET A 55 -5.61 11.21 -2.24
C MET A 55 -5.52 11.53 -3.73
N GLY A 56 -5.26 10.55 -4.61
CA GLY A 56 -5.16 10.76 -6.06
C GLY A 56 -3.91 11.55 -6.46
N MET A 57 -2.83 11.39 -5.70
CA MET A 57 -1.57 12.10 -5.89
C MET A 57 -0.43 11.09 -5.93
N ARG A 58 0.44 11.20 -6.94
CA ARG A 58 1.54 10.24 -7.16
C ARG A 58 2.45 10.01 -5.94
N CYS A 59 2.61 11.03 -5.10
CA CYS A 59 3.44 10.95 -3.89
C CYS A 59 2.79 10.25 -2.71
N TYR A 60 1.49 9.98 -2.75
CA TYR A 60 0.83 9.13 -1.77
C TYR A 60 1.12 7.66 -2.10
N THR A 61 1.72 6.97 -1.13
CA THR A 61 2.37 5.68 -1.37
C THR A 61 1.40 4.50 -1.30
N TYR A 62 0.10 4.73 -1.11
CA TYR A 62 -0.86 3.66 -0.89
C TYR A 62 -1.03 2.78 -2.14
N LEU A 63 -1.01 3.40 -3.32
CA LEU A 63 -0.92 2.69 -4.60
C LEU A 63 0.36 1.86 -4.73
N THR A 64 1.50 2.41 -4.29
CA THR A 64 2.77 1.68 -4.22
C THR A 64 2.67 0.46 -3.29
N VAL A 65 2.03 0.61 -2.13
CA VAL A 65 1.78 -0.49 -1.19
C VAL A 65 0.90 -1.56 -1.81
N LEU A 66 -0.21 -1.18 -2.47
CA LEU A 66 -1.09 -2.10 -3.17
C LEU A 66 -0.33 -2.91 -4.22
N LYS A 67 0.50 -2.26 -5.02
CA LYS A 67 1.36 -2.92 -6.00
C LYS A 67 2.27 -3.97 -5.37
N ARG A 68 2.95 -3.61 -4.28
CA ARG A 68 3.84 -4.53 -3.57
C ARG A 68 3.10 -5.74 -3.04
N ILE A 69 1.89 -5.54 -2.52
CA ILE A 69 1.01 -6.64 -2.09
C ILE A 69 0.69 -7.53 -3.28
N MET A 70 0.23 -6.96 -4.40
CA MET A 70 -0.08 -7.70 -5.63
C MET A 70 1.11 -8.55 -6.10
N ASP A 71 2.30 -7.94 -6.20
CA ASP A 71 3.55 -8.61 -6.60
C ASP A 71 4.02 -9.66 -5.59
N GLY A 72 3.60 -9.52 -4.32
CA GLY A 72 3.95 -10.41 -3.22
C GLY A 72 3.05 -11.63 -3.07
N ILE A 73 1.92 -11.73 -3.78
CA ILE A 73 0.99 -12.86 -3.64
C ILE A 73 1.63 -14.14 -4.23
N PRO A 74 1.87 -15.19 -3.42
CA PRO A 74 2.56 -16.40 -3.89
C PRO A 74 1.69 -17.30 -4.78
N ASP A 75 0.36 -17.32 -4.56
CA ASP A 75 -0.59 -18.13 -5.33
C ASP A 75 -1.80 -17.28 -5.76
N PRO A 76 -1.66 -16.51 -6.86
CA PRO A 76 -2.74 -15.64 -7.33
C PRO A 76 -3.95 -16.40 -7.90
N THR A 77 -3.86 -17.73 -8.06
CA THR A 77 -5.00 -18.54 -8.52
C THR A 77 -5.96 -18.84 -7.37
N ASN A 78 -5.42 -19.04 -6.17
CA ASN A 78 -6.21 -19.38 -4.98
C ASN A 78 -6.42 -18.20 -4.01
N THR A 79 -5.58 -17.16 -4.08
CA THR A 79 -5.73 -15.96 -3.25
C THR A 79 -6.49 -14.87 -3.99
N ARG A 80 -7.60 -14.39 -3.42
CA ARG A 80 -8.36 -13.27 -3.97
C ARG A 80 -7.86 -11.95 -3.42
N LEU A 81 -7.40 -11.04 -4.27
CA LEU A 81 -7.22 -9.64 -3.88
C LEU A 81 -8.52 -8.87 -4.10
N ILE A 82 -9.04 -8.25 -3.04
CA ILE A 82 -10.27 -7.47 -3.04
C ILE A 82 -9.90 -6.03 -2.67
N VAL A 83 -10.13 -5.10 -3.58
CA VAL A 83 -9.96 -3.66 -3.32
C VAL A 83 -11.32 -3.08 -2.95
N LEU A 84 -11.43 -2.51 -1.75
CA LEU A 84 -12.58 -1.71 -1.37
C LEU A 84 -12.36 -0.31 -1.90
N ASP A 85 -12.99 -0.03 -3.03
CA ASP A 85 -12.80 1.21 -3.76
C ASP A 85 -13.31 2.42 -2.97
N HIS A 86 -12.59 3.53 -3.07
CA HIS A 86 -12.89 4.79 -2.40
C HIS A 86 -12.96 5.91 -3.42
N VAL A 87 -13.74 6.95 -3.13
CA VAL A 87 -13.81 8.12 -4.01
C VAL A 87 -12.46 8.82 -4.00
N ASN A 88 -11.87 9.06 -5.18
CA ASN A 88 -10.68 9.90 -5.31
C ASN A 88 -11.03 11.36 -4.90
N PRO A 89 -10.49 11.88 -3.79
CA PRO A 89 -10.83 13.22 -3.30
C PRO A 89 -10.38 14.33 -4.26
N ALA A 90 -9.33 14.09 -5.04
CA ALA A 90 -8.77 15.03 -6.01
C ALA A 90 -9.42 14.96 -7.39
N LEU A 91 -10.44 14.11 -7.59
CA LEU A 91 -11.07 13.88 -8.90
C LEU A 91 -11.54 15.17 -9.59
N TYR A 92 -11.99 16.17 -8.81
CA TYR A 92 -12.45 17.46 -9.33
C TYR A 92 -11.34 18.32 -9.94
N LEU A 93 -10.07 18.09 -9.60
CA LEU A 93 -8.92 18.86 -10.07
C LEU A 93 -8.48 18.48 -11.50
N LYS A 94 -8.97 17.33 -12.00
CA LYS A 94 -8.52 16.65 -13.22
C LYS A 94 -7.04 16.27 -13.17
N GLY A 95 -6.58 15.44 -14.11
CA GLY A 95 -5.17 15.09 -14.25
C GLY A 95 -4.30 16.32 -14.51
N ARG A 96 -3.24 16.50 -13.70
CA ARG A 96 -2.35 17.67 -13.73
C ARG A 96 -0.92 17.30 -13.34
N GLY A 97 0.02 18.13 -13.77
CA GLY A 97 1.45 18.01 -13.46
C GLY A 97 2.22 17.21 -14.49
N GLU A 98 3.53 17.10 -14.29
CA GLU A 98 4.43 16.44 -15.22
C GLU A 98 4.42 14.92 -15.04
N MET A 99 4.56 14.20 -16.15
CA MET A 99 4.87 12.77 -16.13
C MET A 99 6.23 12.55 -15.46
N ILE A 100 6.33 11.55 -14.60
CA ILE A 100 7.60 11.21 -13.95
C ILE A 100 8.58 10.62 -14.96
N ASP A 101 9.80 11.15 -14.98
CA ASP A 101 10.91 10.52 -15.69
C ASP A 101 11.30 9.23 -14.97
N LYS A 102 11.54 8.16 -15.75
CA LYS A 102 11.91 6.84 -15.22
C LYS A 102 13.10 6.89 -14.25
N ARG A 103 14.02 7.85 -14.42
CA ARG A 103 15.19 8.06 -13.54
C ARG A 103 14.82 8.53 -12.13
N PHE A 104 13.62 9.05 -11.92
CA PHE A 104 13.14 9.51 -10.62
C PHE A 104 12.16 8.54 -9.95
N LEU A 105 11.88 7.38 -10.56
CA LEU A 105 11.00 6.37 -9.97
C LEU A 105 11.56 5.92 -8.61
N ASN A 106 10.69 5.94 -7.61
CA ASN A 106 10.99 5.52 -6.25
C ASN A 106 9.68 5.11 -5.55
N PHE A 107 9.74 4.80 -4.25
CA PHE A 107 8.57 4.35 -3.49
C PHE A 107 7.41 5.38 -3.45
N ALA A 108 7.71 6.67 -3.47
CA ALA A 108 6.73 7.76 -3.56
C ALA A 108 6.37 8.16 -5.00
N GLY A 109 6.61 7.28 -5.97
CA GLY A 109 6.31 7.54 -7.38
C GLY A 109 6.72 6.35 -8.22
N GLU A 110 6.15 5.19 -7.90
CA GLU A 110 6.55 3.93 -8.53
C GLU A 110 5.91 3.73 -9.91
N PHE A 111 4.80 4.44 -10.16
CA PHE A 111 4.06 4.38 -11.42
C PHE A 111 4.35 5.60 -12.30
N PRO A 112 4.55 5.40 -13.62
CA PRO A 112 4.60 6.50 -14.57
C PRO A 112 3.20 7.12 -14.75
N SER A 113 2.86 8.07 -13.88
CA SER A 113 1.61 8.84 -13.90
C SER A 113 1.89 10.35 -13.92
N LEU A 114 0.85 11.17 -14.12
CA LEU A 114 0.88 12.60 -13.83
C LEU A 114 1.01 12.82 -12.30
N PHE A 115 1.18 14.06 -11.85
CA PHE A 115 1.25 14.31 -10.40
C PHE A 115 -0.10 14.12 -9.70
N LEU A 116 -1.17 14.70 -10.28
CA LEU A 116 -2.56 14.40 -9.91
C LEU A 116 -3.11 13.34 -10.85
N GLU A 117 -3.67 12.30 -10.26
CA GLU A 117 -4.20 11.12 -10.94
C GLU A 117 -5.73 11.26 -11.08
N VAL A 118 -6.26 10.81 -12.21
CA VAL A 118 -7.70 10.81 -12.55
C VAL A 118 -8.12 9.43 -13.00
#